data_AF-A0A8J7Y4D6-F1
#
_entry.id   AF-A0A8J7Y4D6-F1
#
_cell.length_a   1.000
_cell.length_b   1.000
_cell.length_c   1.000
_cell.angle_alpha   90.00
_cell.angle_beta   90.00
_cell.angle_gamma   90.00
#
_symmetry.space_group_name_H-M   'P 1'
#
loop_
_entity.id
_entity.type
_entity.pdbx_description
1 polymer ?
#
loop_
_entity_poly.entity_id
_entity_poly.type
_entity_poly.pdbx_seq_one_letter_code
_entity_poly.pdbx_strand_id
1 'polypeptide(L)'
;MKIVEDALRRDVDMYRVRLLIDRADLDLIYDLRELGVQVETMDAVSGIYVELAGKAEEVMDAENRLVEMILSRQKRAKTRGVAEV
;
A
#
# COMPACT_ATOMS: atom_id res chain seq x y z
N MET A 1 33.53 0.61 6.52
CA MET A 1 32.12 0.18 6.57
C MET A 1 32.09 -1.26 6.07
N LYS A 2 31.71 -2.23 6.92
CA LYS A 2 31.84 -3.67 6.63
C LYS A 2 30.42 -4.25 6.54
N ILE A 3 29.97 -4.55 5.33
CA ILE A 3 28.73 -5.29 5.10
C ILE A 3 29.08 -6.75 5.32
N VAL A 4 28.44 -7.38 6.30
CA VAL A 4 28.64 -8.81 6.59
C VAL A 4 27.46 -9.56 5.97
N GLU A 5 27.65 -9.98 4.73
CA GLU A 5 26.84 -10.99 4.04
C GLU A 5 27.21 -12.37 4.62
N ASP A 6 26.65 -12.76 5.77
CA ASP A 6 26.73 -14.16 6.19
C ASP A 6 25.74 -14.47 7.32
N ALA A 7 24.52 -14.87 6.96
CA ALA A 7 23.72 -15.86 7.70
C ALA A 7 22.37 -16.13 6.98
N LEU A 8 22.35 -17.19 6.16
CA LEU A 8 21.37 -18.29 6.30
C LEU A 8 19.88 -17.88 6.48
N ARG A 9 19.01 -17.98 5.47
CA ARG A 9 18.37 -19.25 5.06
C ARG A 9 17.36 -19.02 3.91
N ARG A 10 17.11 -20.09 3.16
CA ARG A 10 16.17 -20.22 2.03
C ARG A 10 14.69 -19.92 2.39
N ASP A 11 14.31 -18.65 2.49
CA ASP A 11 12.92 -18.16 2.45
C ASP A 11 12.84 -16.97 1.47
N VAL A 12 13.29 -17.21 0.24
CA VAL A 12 13.41 -16.21 -0.81
C VAL A 12 12.00 -15.85 -1.31
N ASP A 13 11.73 -14.53 -1.39
CA ASP A 13 10.57 -13.84 -1.96
C ASP A 13 9.53 -13.23 -1.00
N MET A 14 9.89 -12.93 0.26
CA MET A 14 9.09 -11.97 1.04
C MET A 14 9.42 -10.54 0.59
N TYR A 15 8.58 -9.97 -0.28
CA TYR A 15 8.62 -8.58 -0.69
C TYR A 15 7.80 -7.72 0.28
N ARG A 16 8.27 -6.50 0.54
CA ARG A 16 7.61 -5.56 1.46
C ARG A 16 7.66 -4.15 0.90
N VAL A 17 6.52 -3.48 0.89
CA VAL A 17 6.40 -2.08 0.49
C VAL A 17 5.63 -1.30 1.54
N ARG A 18 5.98 -0.03 1.71
CA ARG A 18 5.30 0.90 2.63
C ARG A 18 4.85 2.13 1.88
N LEU A 19 3.55 2.41 1.95
CA LEU A 19 2.89 3.53 1.30
C LEU A 19 2.37 4.50 2.37
N LEU A 20 2.46 5.79 2.11
CA LEU A 20 1.79 6.82 2.92
C LEU A 20 0.53 7.26 2.19
N ILE A 21 -0.62 7.06 2.81
CA ILE A 21 -1.93 7.43 2.23
C ILE A 21 -2.66 8.44 3.13
N ASP A 22 -3.70 9.08 2.58
CA ASP A 22 -4.61 9.92 3.36
C ASP A 22 -5.48 9.04 4.28
N ARG A 23 -5.85 9.58 5.44
CA ARG A 23 -6.79 8.93 6.38
C ARG A 23 -8.15 8.66 5.74
N ALA A 24 -8.58 9.53 4.82
CA ALA A 24 -9.84 9.37 4.11
C ALA A 24 -9.86 8.12 3.21
N ASP A 25 -8.70 7.58 2.83
CA ASP A 25 -8.52 6.45 1.93
C ASP A 25 -8.28 5.12 2.64
N LEU A 26 -8.32 5.10 3.98
CA LEU A 26 -8.07 3.90 4.80
C LEU A 26 -9.04 2.75 4.48
N ASP A 27 -10.28 3.07 4.09
CA ASP A 27 -11.30 2.09 3.75
C ASP A 27 -10.94 1.27 2.50
N LEU A 28 -10.08 1.79 1.62
CA LEU A 28 -9.64 1.10 0.40
C LEU A 28 -8.73 -0.10 0.69
N ILE A 29 -8.18 -0.18 1.90
CA ILE A 29 -7.29 -1.27 2.32
C ILE A 29 -8.05 -2.57 2.60
N TYR A 30 -9.34 -2.49 2.95
CA TYR A 30 -10.13 -3.69 3.25
C TYR A 30 -10.20 -4.65 2.06
N ASP A 31 -10.23 -4.12 0.84
CA ASP A 31 -10.24 -4.90 -0.41
C ASP A 31 -8.90 -5.60 -0.68
N LEU A 32 -7.80 -5.14 -0.07
CA LEU A 32 -6.47 -5.73 -0.28
C LEU A 32 -6.22 -6.99 0.55
N ARG A 33 -6.98 -7.18 1.64
CA ARG A 33 -6.81 -8.34 2.54
C ARG A 33 -7.16 -9.67 1.88
N GLU A 34 -7.91 -9.65 0.78
CA GLU A 34 -8.28 -10.84 0.02
C GLU A 34 -7.16 -11.33 -0.91
N LEU A 35 -6.12 -10.53 -1.14
CA LEU A 35 -5.03 -10.81 -2.10
C LEU A 35 -3.89 -11.69 -1.54
N GLY A 36 -4.08 -12.28 -0.36
CA GLY A 36 -3.06 -13.12 0.28
C GLY A 36 -1.85 -12.34 0.83
N VAL A 37 -1.90 -11.00 0.80
CA VAL A 37 -0.88 -10.11 1.34
C VAL A 37 -1.15 -9.78 2.80
N GLN A 38 -0.10 -9.73 3.61
CA GLN A 38 -0.17 -9.19 4.96
C GLN A 38 -0.25 -7.67 4.88
N VAL A 39 -1.22 -7.09 5.60
CA VAL A 39 -1.42 -5.65 5.62
C VAL A 39 -1.39 -5.12 7.04
N GLU A 40 -0.46 -4.22 7.31
CA GLU A 40 -0.34 -3.51 8.58
C GLU A 40 -0.55 -2.01 8.36
N THR A 41 -1.16 -1.34 9.34
CA THR A 41 -1.43 0.09 9.30
C THR A 41 -0.82 0.77 10.51
N MET A 42 -0.14 1.89 10.30
CA MET A 42 0.46 2.69 11.37
C MET A 42 0.11 4.16 11.17
N ASP A 43 -0.49 4.77 12.21
CA ASP A 43 -0.80 6.20 12.19
C ASP A 43 0.48 7.04 12.11
N ALA A 44 0.45 8.07 11.25
CA ALA A 44 1.49 9.06 11.12
C ALA A 44 0.90 10.47 11.22
N VAL A 45 1.71 11.47 11.55
CA VAL A 45 1.23 12.87 11.61
C VAL A 45 0.64 13.29 10.26
N SER A 46 1.29 12.90 9.16
CA SER A 46 0.93 13.25 7.78
C SER A 46 -0.12 12.35 7.11
N GLY A 47 -0.60 11.29 7.77
CA GLY A 47 -1.50 10.33 7.14
C GLY A 47 -1.44 8.96 7.81
N ILE A 48 -1.58 7.89 7.03
CA ILE A 48 -1.49 6.51 7.51
C ILE A 48 -0.44 5.78 6.67
N TYR A 49 0.52 5.15 7.33
CA TYR A 49 1.39 4.19 6.67
C TYR A 49 0.68 2.87 6.51
N VAL A 50 0.68 2.34 5.30
CA VAL A 50 0.21 1.01 4.95
C VAL A 50 1.40 0.19 4.53
N GLU A 51 1.66 -0.89 5.25
CA GLU A 51 2.73 -1.83 4.94
C GLU A 51 2.11 -3.10 4.37
N LEU A 52 2.55 -3.47 3.16
CA LEU A 52 2.16 -4.69 2.47
C LEU A 52 3.36 -5.64 2.47
N ALA A 53 3.16 -6.88 2.88
CA ALA A 53 4.19 -7.92 2.88
C ALA A 53 3.65 -9.25 2.37
N GLY A 54 4.43 -9.97 1.57
CA GLY A 54 3.99 -11.22 0.93
C GLY A 54 4.88 -11.59 -0.24
N LYS A 55 4.39 -12.41 -1.17
CA LYS A 55 5.13 -12.68 -2.41
C LYS A 55 5.22 -11.42 -3.25
N ALA A 56 6.33 -11.24 -3.95
CA ALA A 56 6.57 -10.07 -4.79
C ALA A 56 5.41 -9.76 -5.76
N GLU A 57 4.93 -10.76 -6.49
CA GLU A 57 3.83 -10.60 -7.45
C GLU A 57 2.52 -10.15 -6.77
N GLU A 58 2.17 -10.77 -5.64
CA GLU A 58 0.95 -10.46 -4.87
C GLU A 58 1.02 -9.04 -4.29
N VAL A 59 2.18 -8.66 -3.75
CA VAL A 59 2.37 -7.32 -3.18
C VAL A 59 2.37 -6.24 -4.27
N MET A 60 2.96 -6.50 -5.43
CA MET A 60 2.94 -5.57 -6.56
C MET A 60 1.52 -5.40 -7.14
N ASP A 61 0.72 -6.47 -7.25
CA ASP A 61 -0.69 -6.35 -7.68
C ASP A 61 -1.51 -5.56 -6.65
N ALA A 62 -1.33 -5.85 -5.36
CA ALA A 62 -2.00 -5.15 -4.28
C ALA A 62 -1.63 -3.65 -4.24
N GLU A 63 -0.35 -3.33 -4.41
CA GLU A 63 0.13 -1.94 -4.51
C GLU A 63 -0.51 -1.22 -5.71
N ASN A 64 -0.46 -1.82 -6.91
CA ASN A 64 -1.02 -1.21 -8.11
C ASN A 64 -2.52 -0.94 -7.96
N ARG A 65 -3.29 -1.92 -7.46
CA ARG A 65 -4.73 -1.76 -7.21
C ARG A 65 -5.02 -0.63 -6.22
N LEU A 66 -4.28 -0.56 -5.12
CA LEU A 66 -4.46 0.50 -4.13
C LEU A 66 -4.22 1.89 -4.75
N VAL A 67 -3.15 2.03 -5.53
CA VAL A 67 -2.83 3.27 -6.24
C VAL A 67 -3.95 3.63 -7.23
N GLU A 68 -4.43 2.68 -8.03
CA GLU A 68 -5.53 2.91 -8.97
C GLU A 68 -6.85 3.34 -8.28
N MET A 69 -7.17 2.74 -7.14
CA MET A 69 -8.34 3.08 -6.34
C MET A 69 -8.25 4.51 -5.79
N ILE A 70 -7.09 4.89 -5.23
CA ILE A 70 -6.82 6.23 -4.73
C ILE A 70 -6.94 7.25 -5.86
N LEU A 71 -6.27 7.02 -7.00
CA LEU A 71 -6.33 7.91 -8.16
C LEU A 71 -7.77 8.05 -8.68
N SER A 72 -8.51 6.96 -8.75
CA SER A 72 -9.92 6.95 -9.17
C SER A 72 -10.82 7.73 -8.22
N ARG A 73 -10.54 7.71 -6.91
CA ARG A 73 -11.29 8.47 -5.90
C ARG A 73 -10.94 9.95 -5.97
N GLN A 74 -9.67 10.31 -6.08
CA GLN A 74 -9.22 11.69 -6.25
C GLN A 74 -9.79 12.32 -7.53
N LYS A 75 -9.81 11.56 -8.63
CA LYS A 75 -10.44 12.00 -9.88
C LYS A 75 -11.92 12.33 -9.66
N ARG A 76 -12.68 11.45 -9.02
CA ARG A 76 -14.11 11.64 -8.70
C ARG A 76 -14.36 12.84 -7.78
N ALA A 77 -13.50 13.04 -6.77
CA ALA A 77 -13.58 14.20 -5.88
C ALA A 77 -13.34 15.51 -6.66
N LYS A 78 -12.37 15.52 -7.57
CA LYS A 78 -12.08 16.68 -8.43
C LYS A 78 -13.22 17.00 -9.38
N THR A 79 -13.91 16.00 -9.95
CA THR A 79 -15.06 16.25 -10.85
C THR A 79 -16.27 16.83 -10.10
N ARG A 80 -16.47 16.46 -8.82
CA ARG A 80 -17.55 17.03 -8.00
C ARG A 80 -17.29 18.50 -7.65
N GLY A 81 -16.04 18.88 -7.37
CA GLY A 81 -15.68 20.27 -7.09
C GLY A 81 -15.82 21.23 -8.28
N VAL A 82 -15.98 20.73 -9.52
CA VAL A 82 -16.20 21.56 -10.73
C VAL A 82 -17.69 21.69 -11.06
N ALA A 83 -18.56 20.87 -10.47
CA ALA A 83 -20.02 20.96 -10.69
C ALA A 83 -20.71 21.98 -9.76
N GLU A 84 -20.00 22.51 -8.77
CA GLU A 84 -20.43 23.60 -7.89
C GLU A 84 -19.70 24.90 -8.24
N VAL A 85 -19.85 25.40 -9.48
CA VAL A 85 -19.47 26.77 -9.88
C VAL A 85 -20.40 27.30 -10.97
#